data_AF-A6R461-F1
#
_entry.id   AF-A6R461-F1
#
_cell.length_a   1.000
_cell.length_b   1.000
_cell.length_c   1.000
_cell.angle_alpha   90.00
_cell.angle_beta   90.00
_cell.angle_gamma   90.00
#
_symmetry.space_group_name_H-M   'P 1'
#
loop_
_entity.id
_entity.type
_entity.pdbx_description
1 polymer ?
#
loop_
_entity_poly.entity_id
_entity_poly.type
_entity_poly.pdbx_seq_one_letter_code
_entity_poly.pdbx_strand_id
1 'polypeptide(L)'
;MFDETLVWPIPPPGYRIRVLKMLISKLEESISNSDEDEVLDDLMRSYSDLISCPRLPPFEEAQKLSYIRYTAPKASCGRRNDQFVITLENRNLILASRTTGFRTWEAALHLGTYLTTPEGRSLIEEKNVVELGSGTGLLSMYCLKCLGARRVTATDRDPALISSIKDCAIRNDLSRSRIDAQIWEWGTPLQPNHPPSSKEPYKSFDVALGADLVCMRHSQFIFPISSLVADEDGDAFAL
;
A
#
# COMPACT_ATOMS: atom_id res chain seq x y z
N MET A 1 -19.47 -4.65 -2.47
CA MET A 1 -18.93 -3.73 -3.51
C MET A 1 -19.98 -2.70 -3.91
N PHE A 2 -21.26 -3.07 -3.93
CA PHE A 2 -22.36 -2.16 -4.28
C PHE A 2 -23.09 -1.61 -3.05
N ASP A 3 -23.07 -2.37 -1.95
CA ASP A 3 -23.37 -1.83 -0.62
C ASP A 3 -22.17 -1.02 -0.11
N GLU A 4 -22.31 0.31 -0.13
CA GLU A 4 -21.31 1.27 0.32
C GLU A 4 -21.19 1.34 1.85
N THR A 5 -22.17 0.81 2.59
CA THR A 5 -22.14 0.77 4.06
C THR A 5 -21.25 -0.35 4.59
N LEU A 6 -21.13 -1.44 3.82
CA LEU A 6 -20.35 -2.62 4.20
C LEU A 6 -18.96 -2.68 3.56
N VAL A 7 -18.69 -1.85 2.54
CA VAL A 7 -17.44 -1.92 1.78
C VAL A 7 -16.68 -0.60 1.79
N TRP A 8 -15.49 -0.67 2.39
CA TRP A 8 -14.50 0.39 2.31
C TRP A 8 -13.10 -0.21 2.10
N PRO A 9 -12.27 0.34 1.18
CA PRO A 9 -12.56 1.48 0.31
C PRO A 9 -13.50 1.14 -0.85
N ILE A 10 -14.30 2.11 -1.26
CA ILE A 10 -15.28 1.94 -2.35
C ILE A 10 -14.53 1.92 -3.69
N PRO A 11 -14.72 0.90 -4.54
CA PRO A 11 -14.07 0.86 -5.85
C PRO A 11 -14.50 2.02 -6.77
N PRO A 12 -13.66 2.43 -7.74
CA PRO A 12 -13.98 3.53 -8.64
C PRO A 12 -15.30 3.32 -9.41
N PRO A 13 -16.07 4.39 -9.69
CA PRO A 13 -17.35 4.30 -10.39
C PRO A 13 -17.27 3.55 -11.72
N GLY A 14 -16.25 3.83 -12.55
CA GLY A 14 -16.07 3.15 -13.85
C GLY A 14 -15.93 1.63 -13.72
N TYR A 15 -15.20 1.16 -12.69
CA TYR A 15 -15.09 -0.27 -12.39
C TYR A 15 -16.41 -0.85 -11.91
N ARG A 16 -17.13 -0.15 -11.02
CA ARG A 16 -18.46 -0.56 -10.54
C ARG A 16 -19.48 -0.68 -11.67
N ILE A 17 -19.54 0.31 -12.57
CA ILE A 17 -20.41 0.30 -13.76
C ILE A 17 -20.08 -0.90 -14.64
N ARG A 18 -18.79 -1.13 -14.94
CA ARG A 18 -18.38 -2.26 -15.78
C ARG A 18 -18.79 -3.61 -15.18
N VAL A 19 -18.54 -3.81 -13.88
CA VAL A 19 -18.89 -5.06 -13.20
C VAL A 19 -20.42 -5.23 -13.11
N LEU A 20 -21.17 -4.19 -12.73
CA LEU A 20 -22.63 -4.25 -12.69
C LEU A 20 -23.23 -4.55 -14.06
N LYS A 21 -22.75 -3.89 -15.12
CA LYS A 21 -23.19 -4.17 -16.48
C LYS A 21 -22.98 -5.64 -16.84
N MET A 22 -21.80 -6.18 -16.54
CA MET A 22 -21.51 -7.61 -16.78
C MET A 22 -22.40 -8.54 -15.96
N LEU A 23 -22.70 -8.21 -14.70
CA LEU A 23 -23.56 -9.01 -13.84
C LEU A 23 -25.02 -8.97 -14.30
N ILE A 24 -25.54 -7.79 -14.58
CA ILE A 24 -26.91 -7.58 -15.08
C ILE A 24 -27.09 -8.35 -16.39
N SER A 25 -26.19 -8.21 -17.36
CA SER A 25 -26.30 -8.95 -18.63
C SER A 25 -26.31 -10.47 -18.44
N LYS A 26 -25.49 -11.00 -17.52
CA LYS A 26 -25.50 -12.45 -17.22
C LYS A 26 -26.77 -12.92 -16.52
N LEU A 27 -27.35 -12.07 -15.65
CA LEU A 27 -28.61 -12.38 -14.98
C LEU A 27 -29.76 -12.37 -15.99
N GLU A 28 -29.82 -11.35 -16.85
CA GLU A 28 -30.80 -11.25 -17.94
C GLU A 28 -30.74 -12.47 -18.88
N GLU A 29 -29.54 -12.93 -19.24
CA GLU A 29 -29.35 -14.14 -20.06
C GLU A 29 -29.77 -15.44 -19.35
N SER A 30 -29.77 -15.46 -18.01
CA SER A 30 -30.11 -16.64 -17.21
C SER A 30 -31.61 -16.76 -16.88
N ILE A 31 -32.37 -15.68 -17.05
CA ILE A 31 -33.81 -15.64 -16.80
C ILE A 31 -34.51 -16.51 -17.86
N SER A 32 -35.14 -17.58 -17.39
CA SER A 32 -35.88 -18.53 -18.25
C SER A 32 -37.37 -18.25 -18.29
N ASN A 33 -37.93 -17.64 -17.24
CA ASN A 33 -39.33 -17.25 -17.15
C ASN A 33 -39.44 -15.75 -16.78
N SER A 34 -39.67 -14.90 -17.78
CA SER A 34 -39.76 -13.45 -17.57
C SER A 34 -41.01 -13.00 -16.81
N ASP A 35 -42.00 -13.89 -16.61
CA ASP A 35 -43.21 -13.57 -15.86
C ASP A 35 -43.02 -13.79 -14.34
N GLU A 36 -41.98 -14.53 -13.94
CA GLU A 36 -41.69 -14.87 -12.54
C GLU A 36 -40.33 -14.36 -12.07
N ASP A 37 -39.34 -14.29 -12.96
CA ASP A 37 -37.96 -13.93 -12.63
C ASP A 37 -37.58 -12.57 -13.22
N GLU A 38 -37.06 -11.68 -12.37
CA GLU A 38 -36.52 -10.37 -12.76
C GLU A 38 -35.17 -10.10 -12.08
N VAL A 39 -34.38 -9.20 -12.64
CA VAL A 39 -33.15 -8.72 -12.00
C VAL A 39 -33.53 -7.87 -10.79
N LEU A 40 -32.86 -8.10 -9.65
CA LEU A 40 -33.08 -7.34 -8.42
C LEU A 40 -33.07 -5.82 -8.67
N ASP A 41 -34.17 -5.15 -8.28
CA ASP A 41 -34.35 -3.70 -8.41
C ASP A 41 -33.19 -2.89 -7.83
N ASP A 42 -32.64 -3.32 -6.68
CA ASP A 42 -31.52 -2.65 -6.03
C ASP A 42 -30.26 -2.62 -6.91
N LEU A 43 -30.02 -3.66 -7.73
CA LEU A 43 -28.91 -3.68 -8.69
C LEU A 43 -29.16 -2.71 -9.84
N MET A 44 -30.39 -2.68 -10.36
CA MET A 44 -30.79 -1.76 -11.44
C MET A 44 -30.75 -0.31 -11.01
N ARG A 45 -31.21 -0.02 -9.79
CA ARG A 45 -31.10 1.30 -9.15
C ARG A 45 -29.63 1.69 -8.97
N SER A 46 -28.81 0.81 -8.40
CA SER A 46 -27.37 1.06 -8.23
C SER A 46 -26.67 1.36 -9.55
N TYR A 47 -27.02 0.62 -10.61
CA TYR A 47 -26.48 0.86 -11.95
C TYR A 47 -26.93 2.22 -12.51
N SER A 48 -28.21 2.54 -12.39
CA SER A 48 -28.80 3.81 -12.85
C SER A 48 -28.18 5.02 -12.15
N ASP A 49 -28.01 4.94 -10.83
CA ASP A 49 -27.37 5.98 -10.03
C ASP A 49 -25.90 6.19 -10.48
N LEU A 50 -25.17 5.10 -10.71
CA LEU A 50 -23.77 5.17 -11.13
C LEU A 50 -23.57 5.75 -12.54
N ILE A 51 -24.42 5.42 -13.51
CA ILE A 51 -24.30 5.96 -14.86
C ILE A 51 -24.76 7.42 -14.97
N SER A 52 -25.59 7.87 -14.03
CA SER A 52 -26.07 9.25 -13.94
C SER A 52 -25.04 10.20 -13.32
N CYS A 53 -24.02 9.67 -12.64
CA CYS A 53 -22.94 10.47 -12.06
C CYS A 53 -22.07 11.13 -13.15
N PRO A 54 -21.83 12.45 -13.08
CA PRO A 54 -20.99 13.14 -14.03
C PRO A 54 -19.56 12.59 -13.97
N ARG A 55 -18.98 12.27 -15.13
CA ARG A 55 -17.59 11.86 -15.25
C ARG A 55 -16.68 13.08 -15.22
N LEU A 56 -15.58 12.96 -14.47
CA LEU A 56 -14.52 13.97 -14.52
C LEU A 56 -13.84 13.96 -15.90
N PRO A 57 -13.24 15.07 -16.32
CA PRO A 57 -12.38 15.09 -17.49
C PRO A 57 -11.28 14.02 -17.39
N PRO A 58 -10.89 13.35 -18.50
CA PRO A 58 -9.93 12.25 -18.47
C PRO A 58 -8.59 12.58 -17.78
N PHE A 59 -8.13 13.82 -17.91
CA PHE A 59 -6.89 14.28 -17.29
C PHE A 59 -6.99 14.37 -15.76
N GLU A 60 -8.10 14.87 -15.24
CA GLU A 60 -8.34 14.94 -13.79
C GLU A 60 -8.56 13.55 -13.20
N GLU A 61 -9.31 12.70 -13.90
CA GLU A 61 -9.53 11.30 -13.50
C GLU A 61 -8.22 10.50 -13.48
N ALA A 62 -7.31 10.77 -14.42
CA ALA A 62 -5.99 10.14 -14.47
C ALA A 62 -5.04 10.57 -13.35
N GLN A 63 -5.32 11.67 -12.64
CA GLN A 63 -4.50 12.15 -11.52
C GLN A 63 -5.11 11.85 -10.15
N LYS A 64 -6.36 11.40 -10.14
CA LYS A 64 -7.11 11.18 -8.91
C LYS A 64 -6.52 10.03 -8.10
N LEU A 65 -6.11 10.33 -6.87
CA LEU A 65 -5.74 9.33 -5.89
C LEU A 65 -6.97 8.55 -5.40
N SER A 66 -6.76 7.27 -5.11
CA SER A 66 -7.79 6.36 -4.64
C SER A 66 -7.25 5.45 -3.54
N TYR A 67 -8.08 5.15 -2.55
CA TYR A 67 -7.72 4.22 -1.49
C TYR A 67 -7.82 2.79 -1.99
N ILE A 68 -6.72 2.04 -1.89
CA ILE A 68 -6.65 0.68 -2.41
C ILE A 68 -6.37 -0.27 -1.27
N ARG A 69 -7.15 -1.35 -1.21
CA ARG A 69 -7.02 -2.42 -0.22
C ARG A 69 -6.25 -3.59 -0.82
N TYR A 70 -5.12 -3.91 -0.21
CA TYR A 70 -4.33 -5.10 -0.46
C TYR A 70 -4.62 -6.13 0.60
N THR A 71 -5.04 -7.32 0.21
CA THR A 71 -5.28 -8.44 1.13
C THR A 71 -4.00 -9.24 1.27
N ALA A 72 -3.61 -9.54 2.52
CA ALA A 72 -2.47 -10.38 2.80
C ALA A 72 -2.67 -11.79 2.20
N PRO A 73 -1.67 -12.36 1.52
CA PRO A 73 -1.68 -13.78 1.17
C PRO A 73 -1.93 -14.65 2.40
N LYS A 74 -2.70 -15.73 2.22
CA LYS A 74 -3.01 -16.65 3.32
C LYS A 74 -1.74 -17.39 3.72
N ALA A 75 -1.19 -17.09 4.89
CA ALA A 75 -0.16 -17.94 5.47
C ALA A 75 -0.79 -19.31 5.80
N SER A 76 -0.06 -20.39 5.54
CA SER A 76 -0.46 -21.78 5.78
C SER A 76 -0.79 -22.12 7.25
N CYS A 77 -0.64 -21.16 8.17
CA CYS A 77 -0.74 -21.35 9.62
C CYS A 77 -1.84 -20.48 10.26
N GLY A 78 -3.10 -20.89 10.14
CA GLY A 78 -4.13 -20.88 11.20
C GLY A 78 -4.59 -19.58 11.92
N ARG A 79 -4.01 -18.39 11.74
CA ARG A 79 -4.52 -17.15 12.36
C ARG A 79 -5.39 -16.34 11.39
N ARG A 80 -6.46 -15.74 11.92
CA ARG A 80 -7.61 -15.12 11.20
C ARG A 80 -7.22 -14.43 9.88
N ASN A 81 -7.95 -14.81 8.84
CA ASN A 81 -7.56 -14.82 7.42
C ASN A 81 -7.93 -13.56 6.63
N ASP A 82 -8.06 -12.40 7.29
CA ASP A 82 -8.62 -11.17 6.69
C ASP A 82 -7.72 -9.95 6.89
N GLN A 83 -6.41 -10.14 7.07
CA GLN A 83 -5.50 -9.01 7.21
C GLN A 83 -5.36 -8.27 5.87
N PHE A 84 -5.39 -6.95 5.93
CA PHE A 84 -5.30 -6.09 4.77
C PHE A 84 -4.54 -4.82 5.11
N VAL A 85 -3.95 -4.21 4.08
CA VAL A 85 -3.35 -2.88 4.15
C VAL A 85 -4.05 -1.98 3.15
N ILE A 86 -4.30 -0.73 3.54
CA ILE A 86 -4.87 0.29 2.66
C ILE A 86 -3.84 1.36 2.35
N THR A 87 -3.59 1.59 1.06
CA THR A 87 -2.72 2.66 0.56
C THR A 87 -3.55 3.72 -0.15
N LEU A 88 -2.93 4.87 -0.41
CA LEU A 88 -3.49 5.93 -1.25
C LEU A 88 -2.61 6.03 -2.50
N GLU A 89 -3.19 5.74 -3.66
CA GLU A 89 -2.42 5.67 -4.91
C GLU A 89 -3.22 6.13 -6.13
N ASN A 90 -2.47 6.53 -7.16
CA ASN A 90 -2.97 6.84 -8.48
C ASN A 90 -2.80 5.61 -9.37
N ARG A 91 -3.90 4.89 -9.60
CA ARG A 91 -3.93 3.68 -10.45
C ARG A 91 -3.62 3.94 -11.92
N ASN A 92 -3.88 5.16 -12.38
CA ASN A 92 -3.68 5.57 -13.77
C ASN A 92 -2.27 6.13 -14.00
N LEU A 93 -1.43 6.16 -12.96
CA LEU A 93 -0.06 6.62 -13.07
C LEU A 93 0.79 5.61 -13.85
N ILE A 94 1.14 5.99 -15.07
CA ILE A 94 2.18 5.33 -15.88
C ILE A 94 3.53 6.03 -15.61
N LEU A 95 3.52 7.37 -15.62
CA LEU A 95 4.57 8.29 -15.16
C LEU A 95 3.92 9.68 -15.03
N ALA A 96 4.07 10.37 -13.89
CA ALA A 96 3.72 11.79 -13.79
C ALA A 96 4.79 12.54 -13.01
N SER A 97 5.06 13.78 -13.45
CA SER A 97 5.83 14.77 -12.68
C SER A 97 7.20 14.32 -12.14
N ARG A 98 7.91 13.43 -12.85
CA ARG A 98 9.23 12.88 -12.43
C ARG A 98 9.18 12.07 -11.12
N THR A 99 8.00 11.61 -10.70
CA THR A 99 7.78 10.80 -9.50
C THR A 99 6.95 9.57 -9.85
N THR A 100 7.45 8.39 -9.52
CA THR A 100 6.75 7.11 -9.71
C THR A 100 6.13 6.58 -8.41
N GLY A 101 6.34 7.26 -7.28
CA GLY A 101 5.99 6.72 -5.94
C GLY A 101 4.50 6.74 -5.57
N PHE A 102 3.64 7.43 -6.32
CA PHE A 102 2.19 7.47 -6.06
C PHE A 102 1.44 6.23 -6.57
N ARG A 103 2.16 5.17 -6.97
CA ARG A 103 1.60 3.89 -7.36
C ARG A 103 2.39 2.78 -6.67
N THR A 104 1.69 1.77 -6.19
CA THR A 104 2.35 0.54 -5.74
C THR A 104 2.86 -0.24 -6.95
N TRP A 105 4.18 -0.44 -7.02
CA TRP A 105 4.82 -1.20 -8.09
C TRP A 105 4.80 -2.71 -7.81
N GLU A 106 4.85 -3.51 -8.87
CA GLU A 106 4.83 -4.97 -8.78
C GLU A 106 5.98 -5.50 -7.91
N ALA A 107 7.15 -4.88 -7.93
CA ALA A 107 8.28 -5.27 -7.06
C ALA A 107 7.91 -5.22 -5.57
N ALA A 108 7.15 -4.22 -5.14
CA ALA A 108 6.68 -4.13 -3.76
C ALA A 108 5.67 -5.24 -3.43
N LEU A 109 4.83 -5.64 -4.40
CA LEU A 109 3.90 -6.77 -4.23
C LEU A 109 4.64 -8.11 -4.16
N HIS A 110 5.66 -8.28 -5.01
CA HIS A 110 6.51 -9.48 -5.02
C HIS A 110 7.30 -9.60 -3.72
N LEU A 111 7.97 -8.53 -3.28
CA LEU A 111 8.68 -8.51 -2.00
C LEU A 111 7.71 -8.75 -0.83
N GLY A 112 6.55 -8.09 -0.83
CA GLY A 112 5.53 -8.31 0.21
C GLY A 112 5.04 -9.75 0.27
N THR A 113 4.92 -10.41 -0.89
CA THR A 113 4.57 -11.84 -0.98
C THR A 113 5.70 -12.71 -0.42
N TYR A 114 6.96 -12.45 -0.78
CA TYR A 114 8.11 -13.17 -0.22
C TYR A 114 8.15 -13.03 1.31
N LEU A 115 7.93 -11.83 1.84
CA LEU A 115 7.93 -11.59 3.29
C LEU A 115 6.80 -12.35 4.05
N THR A 116 5.85 -12.96 3.34
CA THR A 116 4.86 -13.87 3.96
C THR A 116 5.33 -15.31 4.13
N THR A 117 6.40 -15.73 3.46
CA THR A 117 6.96 -17.06 3.68
C THR A 117 7.55 -17.16 5.08
N PRO A 118 7.74 -18.36 5.65
CA PRO A 118 8.39 -18.52 6.95
C PRO A 118 9.77 -17.83 7.02
N GLU A 119 10.55 -17.93 5.94
CA GLU A 119 11.87 -17.32 5.81
C GLU A 119 11.76 -15.79 5.70
N GLY A 120 10.84 -15.29 4.89
CA GLY A 120 10.62 -13.85 4.76
C GLY A 120 10.11 -13.21 6.06
N ARG A 121 9.24 -13.92 6.78
CA ARG A 121 8.65 -13.43 8.04
C ARG A 121 9.67 -13.37 9.17
N SER A 122 10.58 -14.34 9.26
CA SER A 122 11.61 -14.36 10.31
C SER A 122 12.58 -13.17 10.23
N LEU A 123 12.72 -12.58 9.03
CA LEU A 123 13.48 -11.35 8.82
C LEU A 123 12.78 -10.12 9.42
N ILE A 124 11.46 -10.13 9.55
CA ILE A 124 10.67 -8.94 9.93
C ILE A 124 10.14 -9.00 11.35
N GLU A 125 9.78 -10.19 11.83
CA GLU A 125 9.13 -10.38 13.12
C GLU A 125 9.99 -9.84 14.28
N GLU A 126 9.40 -8.98 15.11
CA GLU A 126 10.06 -8.33 16.25
C GLU A 126 11.26 -7.42 15.94
N LYS A 127 11.47 -7.06 14.65
CA LYS A 127 12.55 -6.18 14.17
C LYS A 127 12.13 -4.71 14.00
N ASN A 128 13.10 -3.81 14.09
CA ASN A 128 13.00 -2.40 13.71
C ASN A 128 13.37 -2.28 12.22
N VAL A 129 12.38 -1.94 11.39
CA VAL A 129 12.50 -1.91 9.93
C VAL A 129 12.59 -0.48 9.43
N VAL A 130 13.48 -0.21 8.49
CA VAL A 130 13.45 1.00 7.65
C VAL A 130 13.13 0.62 6.21
N GLU A 131 12.21 1.33 5.58
CA GLU A 131 11.94 1.18 4.16
C GLU A 131 12.48 2.41 3.42
N LEU A 132 13.33 2.17 2.44
CA LEU A 132 13.93 3.17 1.56
C LEU A 132 13.03 3.35 0.34
N GLY A 133 12.65 4.59 0.02
CA GLY A 133 11.80 4.85 -1.16
C GLY A 133 10.44 4.18 -1.05
N SER A 134 9.76 4.36 0.09
CA SER A 134 8.52 3.69 0.44
C SER A 134 7.37 3.89 -0.54
N GLY A 135 7.39 4.94 -1.37
CA GLY A 135 6.31 5.20 -2.32
C GLY A 135 4.97 5.33 -1.59
N THR A 136 4.05 4.39 -1.84
CA THR A 136 2.73 4.33 -1.19
C THR A 136 2.76 3.85 0.26
N GLY A 137 3.91 3.34 0.73
CA GLY A 137 4.12 2.79 2.07
C GLY A 137 3.51 1.41 2.28
N LEU A 138 3.19 0.67 1.20
CA LEU A 138 2.59 -0.65 1.29
C LEU A 138 3.40 -1.58 2.19
N LEU A 139 4.70 -1.77 1.90
CA LEU A 139 5.54 -2.70 2.66
C LEU A 139 5.72 -2.26 4.10
N SER A 140 5.95 -0.97 4.35
CA SER A 140 6.05 -0.45 5.72
C SER A 140 4.83 -0.80 6.57
N MET A 141 3.63 -0.49 6.06
CA MET A 141 2.39 -0.79 6.77
C MET A 141 2.16 -2.30 6.88
N TYR A 142 2.53 -3.06 5.85
CA TYR A 142 2.40 -4.51 5.82
C TYR A 142 3.31 -5.20 6.85
N CYS A 143 4.56 -4.78 6.96
CA CYS A 143 5.52 -5.27 7.95
C CYS A 143 4.98 -5.11 9.38
N LEU A 144 4.43 -3.94 9.68
CA LEU A 144 3.87 -3.66 11.00
C LEU A 144 2.56 -4.40 11.26
N LYS A 145 1.63 -4.37 10.29
CA LYS A 145 0.27 -4.88 10.48
C LYS A 145 0.17 -6.41 10.40
N CYS A 146 0.98 -7.02 9.53
CA CYS A 146 0.80 -8.41 9.13
C CYS A 146 1.99 -9.31 9.52
N LEU A 147 3.19 -8.76 9.53
CA LEU A 147 4.41 -9.56 9.69
C LEU A 147 5.01 -9.47 11.10
N GLY A 148 4.51 -8.58 11.95
CA GLY A 148 4.92 -8.49 13.35
C GLY A 148 6.17 -7.65 13.59
N ALA A 149 6.52 -6.73 12.68
CA ALA A 149 7.64 -5.79 12.91
C ALA A 149 7.44 -5.01 14.21
N ARG A 150 8.48 -4.85 15.02
CA ARG A 150 8.44 -4.08 16.27
C ARG A 150 8.12 -2.60 15.99
N ARG A 151 8.90 -2.00 15.08
CA ARG A 151 8.77 -0.62 14.64
C ARG A 151 9.12 -0.51 13.17
N VAL A 152 8.51 0.43 12.46
CA VAL A 152 8.76 0.71 11.06
C VAL A 152 9.01 2.20 10.85
N THR A 153 10.01 2.53 10.04
CA THR A 153 10.25 3.89 9.54
C THR A 153 10.16 3.87 8.02
N ALA A 154 9.08 4.43 7.48
CA ALA A 154 8.89 4.63 6.05
C ALA A 154 9.63 5.90 5.62
N THR A 155 10.37 5.84 4.51
CA THR A 155 11.13 6.99 4.02
C THR A 155 10.94 7.21 2.54
N ASP A 156 10.75 8.46 2.15
CA ASP A 156 10.67 8.89 0.75
C ASP A 156 11.17 10.34 0.66
N ARG A 157 11.56 10.80 -0.52
CA ARG A 157 11.95 12.19 -0.75
C ARG A 157 10.75 13.12 -0.92
N ASP A 158 9.60 12.59 -1.33
CA ASP A 158 8.41 13.38 -1.64
C ASP A 158 7.54 13.63 -0.39
N PRO A 159 7.38 14.90 0.06
CA PRO A 159 6.55 15.22 1.22
C PRO A 159 5.09 14.78 1.09
N ALA A 160 4.53 14.77 -0.13
CA ALA A 160 3.15 14.36 -0.36
C ALA A 160 2.97 12.83 -0.21
N LEU A 161 3.99 12.04 -0.52
CA LEU A 161 4.01 10.60 -0.20
C LEU A 161 4.09 10.38 1.30
N ILE A 162 4.96 11.12 2.00
CA ILE A 162 5.04 11.05 3.47
C ILE A 162 3.70 11.39 4.13
N SER A 163 3.01 12.44 3.66
CA SER A 163 1.66 12.76 4.13
C SER A 163 0.67 11.63 3.87
N SER A 164 0.71 11.04 2.68
CA SER A 164 -0.17 9.93 2.28
C SER A 164 0.06 8.69 3.15
N ILE A 165 1.32 8.35 3.46
CA ILE A 165 1.67 7.22 4.33
C ILE A 165 1.14 7.45 5.74
N LYS A 166 1.24 8.67 6.29
CA LYS A 166 0.70 8.99 7.63
C LYS A 166 -0.81 8.84 7.69
N ASP A 167 -1.52 9.36 6.68
CA ASP A 167 -2.96 9.21 6.54
C ASP A 167 -3.36 7.73 6.44
N CYS A 168 -2.65 6.96 5.61
CA CYS A 168 -2.88 5.53 5.46
C CYS A 168 -2.56 4.76 6.74
N ALA A 169 -1.52 5.11 7.49
CA ALA A 169 -1.22 4.47 8.76
C ALA A 169 -2.37 4.62 9.77
N ILE A 170 -2.98 5.81 9.85
CA ILE A 170 -4.18 6.05 10.66
C ILE A 170 -5.34 5.17 10.19
N ARG A 171 -5.59 5.13 8.89
CA ARG A 171 -6.67 4.33 8.28
C ARG A 171 -6.48 2.81 8.40
N ASN A 172 -5.26 2.38 8.67
CA ASN A 172 -4.93 0.99 8.92
C ASN A 172 -4.91 0.63 10.41
N ASP A 173 -5.30 1.56 11.28
CA ASP A 173 -5.30 1.43 12.74
C ASP A 173 -3.90 1.12 13.32
N LEU A 174 -2.86 1.69 12.71
CA LEU A 174 -1.49 1.48 13.15
C LEU A 174 -1.12 2.43 14.28
N SER A 175 -0.43 1.92 15.30
CA SER A 175 0.06 2.74 16.40
C SER A 175 1.08 3.77 15.91
N ARG A 176 0.81 5.06 16.17
CA ARG A 176 1.74 6.17 15.88
C ARG A 176 3.09 6.06 16.59
N SER A 177 3.18 5.25 17.66
CA SER A 177 4.46 4.97 18.32
C SER A 177 5.31 3.93 17.58
N ARG A 178 4.69 3.12 16.70
CA ARG A 178 5.34 1.99 16.01
C ARG A 178 5.56 2.22 14.52
N ILE A 179 4.89 3.19 13.90
CA ILE A 179 5.17 3.60 12.52
C ILE A 179 5.50 5.09 12.47
N ASP A 180 6.60 5.40 11.81
CA ASP A 180 7.03 6.77 11.50
C ASP A 180 7.18 6.90 9.99
N ALA A 181 6.93 8.10 9.47
CA ALA A 181 7.12 8.40 8.05
C ALA A 181 7.83 9.75 7.94
N GLN A 182 8.99 9.75 7.28
CA GLN A 182 9.86 10.91 7.26
C GLN A 182 10.53 11.13 5.91
N ILE A 183 10.79 12.41 5.62
CA ILE A 183 11.49 12.79 4.40
C ILE A 183 12.95 12.36 4.55
N TRP A 184 13.46 11.67 3.53
CA TRP A 184 14.88 11.33 3.49
C TRP A 184 15.42 11.36 2.06
N GLU A 185 16.59 11.96 1.92
CA GLU A 185 17.35 11.99 0.68
C GLU A 185 18.55 11.04 0.81
N TRP A 186 18.64 10.08 -0.10
CA TRP A 186 19.72 9.08 -0.08
C TRP A 186 21.09 9.73 -0.20
N GLY A 187 22.06 9.20 0.54
CA GLY A 187 23.39 9.78 0.67
C GLY A 187 23.51 10.85 1.75
N THR A 188 22.41 11.19 2.44
CA THR A 188 22.43 12.03 3.65
C THR A 188 22.20 11.18 4.91
N PRO A 189 22.75 11.56 6.07
CA PRO A 189 22.43 10.89 7.33
C PRO A 189 20.94 10.96 7.63
N LEU A 190 20.33 9.82 7.99
CA LEU A 190 18.93 9.79 8.38
C LEU A 190 18.75 10.47 9.74
N GLN A 191 18.18 11.67 9.72
CA GLN A 191 17.89 12.44 10.92
C GLN A 191 16.58 11.91 11.54
N PRO A 192 16.51 11.70 12.87
CA PRO A 192 15.26 11.38 13.53
C PRO A 192 14.32 12.60 13.55
N ASN A 193 13.02 12.39 13.29
CA ASN A 193 11.97 13.41 13.39
C ASN A 193 11.85 14.10 14.77
N HIS A 194 12.40 13.49 15.83
CA HIS A 194 12.42 14.05 17.17
C HIS A 194 13.87 14.19 17.65
N PRO A 195 14.23 15.33 18.29
CA PRO A 195 15.54 15.45 18.91
C PRO A 195 15.70 14.27 19.89
N PRO A 196 16.86 13.60 19.92
CA PRO A 196 17.08 12.55 20.88
C PRO A 196 16.87 13.15 22.28
N SER A 197 15.84 12.71 23.00
CA SER A 197 15.91 12.78 24.45
C SER A 197 17.24 12.11 24.80
N SER A 198 18.07 12.79 25.58
CA SER A 198 19.53 12.61 25.73
C SER A 198 20.01 11.24 26.25
N LYS A 199 19.22 10.17 26.08
CA LYS A 199 19.46 8.79 26.49
C LYS A 199 18.97 7.73 25.48
N GLU A 200 18.30 8.12 24.39
CA GLU A 200 17.91 7.16 23.34
C GLU A 200 19.10 7.02 22.36
N PRO A 201 19.68 5.82 22.18
CA PRO A 201 20.66 5.58 21.12
C PRO A 201 20.10 6.02 19.77
N TYR A 202 20.97 6.35 18.81
CA TYR A 202 20.58 6.49 17.41
C TYR A 202 19.65 5.32 17.05
N LYS A 203 18.47 5.60 16.46
CA LYS A 203 17.54 4.56 16.03
C LYS A 203 18.31 3.56 15.14
N SER A 204 18.70 2.42 15.70
CA SER A 204 19.31 1.34 14.94
C SER A 204 18.20 0.56 14.26
N PHE A 205 18.36 0.33 12.96
CA PHE A 205 17.48 -0.55 12.22
C PHE A 205 18.11 -1.94 12.17
N ASP A 206 17.28 -2.95 12.36
CA ASP A 206 17.71 -4.34 12.23
C ASP A 206 17.61 -4.79 10.76
N VAL A 207 16.68 -4.21 10.00
CA VAL A 207 16.42 -4.55 8.59
C VAL A 207 16.14 -3.31 7.77
N ALA A 208 16.76 -3.25 6.60
CA ALA A 208 16.47 -2.29 5.54
C ALA A 208 15.75 -2.96 4.37
N LEU A 209 14.63 -2.36 3.95
CA LEU A 209 13.83 -2.80 2.81
C LEU A 209 13.86 -1.78 1.68
N GLY A 210 13.82 -2.27 0.45
CA GLY A 210 13.69 -1.45 -0.75
C GLY A 210 13.07 -2.24 -1.89
N ALA A 211 12.09 -1.66 -2.57
CA ALA A 211 11.45 -2.25 -3.75
C ALA A 211 11.51 -1.31 -4.95
N ASP A 212 11.95 -1.82 -6.10
CA ASP A 212 12.09 -1.09 -7.38
C ASP A 212 12.98 0.17 -7.28
N LEU A 213 14.06 0.03 -6.52
CA LEU A 213 14.94 1.15 -6.22
C LEU A 213 15.95 1.43 -7.35
N VAL A 214 16.17 0.48 -8.27
CA VAL A 214 17.26 0.47 -9.27
C VAL A 214 17.00 1.38 -10.50
N CYS A 215 15.96 2.22 -10.49
CA CYS A 215 15.67 3.16 -11.58
C CYS A 215 16.59 4.41 -11.58
N MET A 216 17.29 4.68 -10.47
CA MET A 216 18.21 5.82 -10.35
C MET A 216 19.70 5.38 -10.41
N ARG A 217 20.56 6.22 -11.02
CA ARG A 217 21.97 5.90 -11.33
C ARG A 217 22.69 5.21 -10.16
N HIS A 218 23.39 4.11 -10.50
CA HIS A 218 24.12 3.16 -9.66
C HIS A 218 24.96 3.72 -8.47
N SER A 219 25.34 5.00 -8.46
CA SER A 219 26.25 5.58 -7.47
C SER A 219 25.59 6.08 -6.18
N GLN A 220 24.26 6.10 -6.06
CA GLN A 220 23.54 6.59 -4.86
C GLN A 220 23.08 5.48 -3.89
N PHE A 221 23.26 4.21 -4.25
CA PHE A 221 22.62 3.08 -3.56
C PHE A 221 23.46 2.36 -2.50
N ILE A 222 24.77 2.28 -2.69
CA ILE A 222 25.62 1.40 -1.88
C ILE A 222 25.99 2.06 -0.54
N PHE A 223 26.05 3.39 -0.50
CA PHE A 223 26.47 4.15 0.68
C PHE A 223 25.44 4.25 1.83
N PRO A 224 24.12 4.35 1.58
CA PRO A 224 23.14 4.53 2.66
C PRO A 224 22.91 3.27 3.51
N ILE A 225 22.94 2.08 2.91
CA ILE A 225 22.55 0.83 3.58
C ILE A 225 23.54 0.45 4.69
N SER A 226 24.84 0.54 4.44
CA SER A 226 25.88 0.23 5.44
C SER A 226 25.91 1.23 6.60
N SER A 227 25.28 2.39 6.46
CA SER A 227 25.20 3.41 7.52
C SER A 227 23.94 3.30 8.39
N LEU A 228 22.94 2.52 7.96
CA LEU A 228 21.63 2.42 8.59
C LEU A 228 21.43 1.14 9.40
N VAL A 229 22.10 0.06 9.00
CA VAL A 229 21.99 -1.24 9.63
C VAL A 229 23.13 -1.40 10.63
N ALA A 230 22.80 -1.75 11.87
CA ALA A 230 23.79 -1.88 12.93
C ALA A 230 24.57 -3.20 12.80
N ASP A 231 25.89 -3.08 12.60
CA ASP A 231 26.92 -4.13 12.63
C ASP A 231 26.82 -5.30 11.61
N GLU A 232 27.90 -6.09 11.51
CA GLU A 232 28.21 -7.09 10.47
C GLU A 232 27.16 -8.22 10.27
N ASP A 233 26.12 -8.29 11.10
CA ASP A 233 25.04 -9.31 11.09
C ASP A 233 23.69 -8.79 10.55
N GLY A 234 23.60 -7.54 10.12
CA GLY A 234 22.34 -6.96 9.68
C GLY A 234 22.03 -7.20 8.20
N ASP A 235 20.84 -7.75 7.93
CA ASP A 235 20.42 -8.11 6.58
C ASP A 235 19.76 -6.93 5.85
N ALA A 236 20.22 -6.65 4.64
CA ALA A 236 19.60 -5.68 3.72
C ALA A 236 18.99 -6.40 2.53
N PHE A 237 17.70 -6.16 2.28
CA PHE A 237 16.97 -6.76 1.15
C PHE A 237 16.54 -5.66 0.19
N ALA A 238 17.04 -5.73 -1.04
CA ALA A 238 16.61 -4.90 -2.15
C ALA A 238 16.26 -5.80 -3.34
N LEU A 239 15.06 -5.60 -3.90
CA LEU A 239 14.64 -6.16 -5.19
C LEU A 239 14.26 -5.01 -6.13
#